data_AF-A0A1B8CTH8-F1
#
_entry.id   AF-A0A1B8CTH8-F1
#
_cell.length_a   1.000
_cell.length_b   1.000
_cell.length_c   1.000
_cell.angle_alpha   90.00
_cell.angle_beta   90.00
_cell.angle_gamma   90.00
#
_symmetry.space_group_name_H-M   'P 1'
#
loop_
_entity.id
_entity.type
_entity.pdbx_description
1 polymer ?
#
loop_
_entity_poly.entity_id
_entity_poly.type
_entity_poly.pdbx_seq_one_letter_code
_entity_poly.pdbx_strand_id
1 'polypeptide(L)'
;MHIHSVLVGAAALAVGASAQTDGLSPPSYPSPWMHGGQGWDHAYKKAVEFKVNITTGTGWMQDLCVGATGGIPRLGFNGFCLQDSPLGIRF
;
A
#
# COMPACT_ATOMS: atom_id res chain seq x y z
N MET A 1 42.15 -14.24 -64.96
CA MET A 1 40.70 -14.40 -65.22
C MET A 1 40.03 -14.37 -63.85
N HIS A 2 39.47 -13.22 -63.45
CA HIS A 2 38.01 -13.02 -63.31
C HIS A 2 37.47 -13.80 -62.08
N ILE A 3 36.81 -13.26 -61.06
CA ILE A 3 35.89 -12.10 -60.95
C ILE A 3 35.81 -11.68 -59.46
N HIS A 4 35.64 -10.38 -59.19
CA HIS A 4 35.32 -9.82 -57.87
C HIS A 4 33.93 -10.26 -57.40
N SER A 5 33.78 -10.61 -56.12
CA SER A 5 32.47 -10.72 -55.47
C SER A 5 32.53 -10.03 -54.12
N VAL A 6 32.09 -8.77 -54.10
CA VAL A 6 31.85 -8.00 -52.88
C VAL A 6 30.49 -8.43 -52.34
N LEU A 7 30.47 -9.17 -51.24
CA LEU A 7 29.24 -9.47 -50.50
C LEU A 7 28.99 -8.35 -49.49
N VAL A 8 28.04 -7.48 -49.83
CA VAL A 8 27.48 -6.47 -48.93
C VAL A 8 26.42 -7.13 -48.04
N GLY A 9 26.65 -7.07 -46.73
CA GLY A 9 25.65 -6.66 -45.74
C GLY A 9 24.51 -7.61 -45.35
N ALA A 10 24.55 -8.04 -44.09
CA ALA A 10 23.49 -7.74 -43.12
C ALA A 10 24.04 -8.00 -41.70
N ALA A 11 24.64 -6.98 -41.08
CA ALA A 11 24.85 -7.03 -39.64
C ALA A 11 23.48 -6.84 -38.98
N ALA A 12 22.87 -7.95 -38.54
CA ALA A 12 21.71 -7.87 -37.67
C ALA A 12 22.17 -7.19 -36.37
N LEU A 13 21.77 -5.92 -36.19
CA LEU A 13 21.82 -5.28 -34.89
C LEU A 13 20.86 -6.06 -33.98
N ALA A 14 21.40 -7.01 -33.22
CA ALA A 14 20.70 -7.53 -32.07
C ALA A 14 20.56 -6.36 -31.10
N VAL A 15 19.42 -5.66 -31.17
CA VAL A 15 18.98 -4.80 -30.08
C VAL A 15 18.75 -5.74 -28.91
N GLY A 16 19.76 -5.89 -28.06
CA GLY A 16 19.55 -6.44 -26.74
C GLY A 16 18.54 -5.54 -26.05
N ALA A 17 17.30 -6.00 -25.92
CA ALA A 17 16.39 -5.40 -24.96
C ALA A 17 17.03 -5.59 -23.59
N SER A 18 17.75 -4.58 -23.10
CA SER A 18 18.00 -4.48 -21.68
C SER A 18 16.62 -4.33 -21.06
N ALA A 19 16.11 -5.38 -20.40
CA ALA A 19 15.01 -5.23 -19.48
C ALA A 19 15.54 -4.34 -18.36
N GLN A 20 15.32 -3.04 -18.51
CA GLN A 20 15.57 -2.05 -17.50
C GLN A 20 14.76 -2.48 -16.27
N THR A 21 15.43 -2.92 -15.21
CA THR A 21 14.81 -3.23 -13.91
C THR A 21 14.45 -1.91 -13.20
N ASP A 22 13.74 -1.03 -13.90
CA ASP A 22 13.40 0.31 -13.48
C ASP A 22 12.29 0.25 -12.42
N GLY A 23 12.65 0.35 -11.14
CA GLY A 23 11.69 0.66 -10.07
C GLY A 23 10.52 -0.33 -9.89
N LEU A 24 10.65 -1.57 -10.35
CA LEU A 24 9.61 -2.59 -10.22
C LEU A 24 9.48 -3.03 -8.75
N SER A 25 8.28 -2.87 -8.18
CA SER A 25 7.92 -3.43 -6.87
C SER A 25 7.29 -4.81 -7.07
N PRO A 26 7.97 -5.91 -6.69
CA PRO A 26 7.41 -7.25 -6.89
C PRO A 26 6.14 -7.43 -6.04
N PRO A 27 5.13 -8.16 -6.55
CA PRO A 27 3.91 -8.42 -5.81
C PRO A 27 4.18 -9.28 -4.57
N SER A 28 3.55 -8.95 -3.45
CA SER A 28 3.57 -9.75 -2.22
C SER A 28 2.14 -9.98 -1.75
N TYR A 29 1.68 -11.23 -1.84
CA TYR A 29 0.32 -11.63 -1.49
C TYR A 29 0.34 -12.99 -0.76
N PRO A 30 -0.67 -13.27 0.10
CA PRO A 30 -1.74 -12.36 0.52
C PRO A 30 -1.25 -11.32 1.55
N SER A 31 -2.08 -10.32 1.86
CA SER A 31 -1.86 -9.48 3.04
C SER A 31 -1.90 -10.36 4.30
N PRO A 32 -0.84 -10.40 5.13
CA PRO A 32 -0.82 -11.24 6.32
C PRO A 32 -1.93 -10.87 7.32
N TRP A 33 -2.56 -11.87 7.92
CA TRP A 33 -3.57 -11.67 8.96
C TRP A 33 -2.91 -11.50 10.33
N MET A 34 -3.47 -10.64 11.17
CA MET A 34 -3.11 -10.60 12.59
C MET A 34 -3.60 -11.89 13.28
N HIS A 35 -2.74 -12.50 14.11
CA HIS A 35 -3.03 -13.77 14.81
C HIS A 35 -2.72 -13.70 16.32
N GLY A 36 -2.50 -12.51 16.88
CA GLY A 36 -2.02 -12.36 18.26
C GLY A 36 -0.53 -12.70 18.43
N GLY A 37 -0.06 -12.80 19.68
CA GLY A 37 1.34 -13.01 20.06
C GLY A 37 2.14 -11.74 20.31
N GLN A 38 3.37 -11.87 20.82
CA GLN A 38 4.30 -10.74 21.09
C GLN A 38 3.69 -9.62 21.94
N GLY A 39 2.82 -9.97 22.91
CA GLY A 39 2.13 -9.01 23.77
C GLY A 39 0.78 -8.50 23.24
N TRP A 40 0.37 -8.90 22.03
CA TRP A 40 -0.89 -8.44 21.41
C TRP A 40 -2.10 -9.35 21.66
N ASP A 41 -1.93 -10.48 22.33
CA ASP A 41 -2.98 -11.49 22.51
C ASP A 41 -4.28 -10.93 23.11
N HIS A 42 -4.15 -10.10 24.15
CA HIS A 42 -5.30 -9.52 24.83
C HIS A 42 -6.05 -8.52 23.95
N ALA A 43 -5.32 -7.67 23.21
CA ALA A 43 -5.92 -6.71 22.28
C ALA A 43 -6.58 -7.41 21.09
N TYR A 44 -5.91 -8.42 20.53
CA TYR A 44 -6.43 -9.21 19.42
C TYR A 44 -7.77 -9.87 19.76
N LYS A 45 -7.88 -10.49 20.95
CA LYS A 45 -9.14 -11.09 21.42
C LYS A 45 -10.30 -10.10 21.46
N LYS A 46 -10.05 -8.85 21.87
CA LYS A 46 -11.08 -7.79 21.89
C LYS A 46 -11.43 -7.27 20.50
N ALA A 47 -10.46 -7.21 19.58
CA ALA A 47 -10.63 -6.61 18.26
C ALA A 47 -11.53 -7.42 17.32
N VAL A 48 -11.63 -8.74 17.50
CA VAL A 48 -12.44 -9.63 16.63
C VAL A 48 -13.92 -9.25 16.60
N GLU A 49 -14.42 -8.57 17.63
CA GLU A 49 -15.82 -8.14 17.75
C GLU A 49 -16.15 -6.84 16.98
N PHE A 50 -15.14 -6.12 16.48
CA PHE A 50 -15.29 -4.85 15.76
C PHE A 50 -15.11 -5.03 14.25
N LYS A 51 -16.09 -4.65 13.42
CA LYS A 51 -15.90 -4.67 11.95
C LYS A 51 -16.69 -3.63 11.15
N VAL A 52 -16.13 -3.35 9.97
CA VAL A 52 -16.60 -2.57 8.79
C VAL A 52 -16.56 -1.04 8.88
N ASN A 53 -16.98 -0.37 9.96
CA ASN A 53 -17.07 1.11 9.91
C ASN A 53 -15.80 1.88 10.32
N ILE A 54 -14.76 1.18 10.78
CA ILE A 54 -13.52 1.80 11.30
C ILE A 54 -12.45 2.04 10.23
N THR A 55 -12.65 1.57 9.00
CA THR A 55 -11.62 1.62 7.94
C THR A 55 -11.74 2.81 7.00
N THR A 56 -12.82 3.58 7.12
CA THR A 56 -13.14 4.66 6.19
C THR A 56 -13.30 5.97 6.95
N GLY A 57 -12.65 7.00 6.43
CA GLY A 57 -12.80 8.35 6.96
C GLY A 57 -14.18 8.93 6.65
N THR A 58 -14.70 9.80 7.51
CA THR A 58 -15.97 10.51 7.29
C THR A 58 -15.86 11.60 6.21
N GLY A 59 -14.66 12.09 5.96
CA GLY A 59 -14.35 13.04 4.88
C GLY A 59 -13.51 14.23 5.36
N TRP A 60 -13.07 15.07 4.42
CA TRP A 60 -12.28 16.27 4.73
C TRP A 60 -13.13 17.31 5.47
N MET A 61 -12.64 17.77 6.63
CA MET A 61 -13.33 18.74 7.51
C MET A 61 -14.77 18.34 7.88
N GLN A 62 -15.08 17.04 7.88
CA GLN A 62 -16.41 16.53 8.26
C GLN A 62 -16.55 16.26 9.77
N ASP A 63 -15.43 16.26 10.50
CA ASP A 63 -15.36 16.00 11.94
C ASP A 63 -14.34 16.94 12.62
N LEU A 64 -14.17 16.79 13.95
CA LEU A 64 -13.32 17.65 14.78
C LEU A 64 -11.81 17.45 14.55
N CYS A 65 -11.39 16.33 13.96
CA CYS A 65 -9.99 15.93 13.83
C CYS A 65 -9.52 15.99 12.37
N VAL A 66 -8.21 16.06 12.14
CA VAL A 66 -7.63 16.07 10.79
C VAL A 66 -8.05 14.85 9.98
N GLY A 67 -8.12 13.68 10.62
CA GLY A 67 -8.83 12.52 10.12
C GLY A 67 -9.77 11.96 11.18
N ALA A 68 -10.93 11.48 10.77
CA ALA A 68 -11.86 10.78 11.64
C ALA A 68 -12.50 9.60 10.91
N THR A 69 -12.68 8.47 11.58
CA THR A 69 -13.40 7.32 11.03
C THR A 69 -14.87 7.35 11.42
N GLY A 70 -15.70 6.60 10.70
CA GLY A 70 -17.03 6.26 11.19
C GLY A 70 -16.98 5.51 12.55
N GLY A 71 -18.01 5.70 13.37
CA GLY A 71 -18.20 4.98 14.62
C GLY A 71 -19.00 3.68 14.47
N ILE A 72 -19.24 2.98 15.57
CA ILE A 72 -20.18 1.85 15.65
C ILE A 72 -21.25 2.20 16.69
N PRO A 73 -22.33 2.93 16.30
CA PRO A 73 -23.34 3.41 17.25
C PRO A 73 -24.01 2.31 18.08
N ARG A 74 -24.22 1.12 17.49
CA ARG A 74 -24.78 -0.05 18.20
C ARG A 74 -23.93 -0.50 19.40
N LEU A 75 -22.63 -0.20 19.38
CA LEU A 75 -21.69 -0.52 20.44
C LEU A 75 -21.27 0.72 21.25
N GLY A 76 -21.86 1.90 21.00
CA GLY A 76 -21.47 3.15 21.65
C GLY A 76 -20.06 3.63 21.30
N PHE A 77 -19.47 3.14 20.20
CA PHE A 77 -18.14 3.55 19.77
C PHE A 77 -18.22 4.73 18.80
N ASN A 78 -17.58 5.85 19.13
CA ASN A 78 -17.69 7.09 18.35
C ASN A 78 -16.79 7.13 17.09
N GLY A 79 -15.87 6.17 16.94
CA GLY A 79 -14.86 6.20 15.88
C GLY A 79 -13.49 6.62 16.41
N PHE A 80 -12.50 6.66 15.53
CA PHE A 80 -11.16 7.15 15.84
C PHE A 80 -11.01 8.62 15.41
N CYS A 81 -10.37 9.41 16.27
CA CYS A 81 -9.89 10.76 15.98
C CYS A 81 -8.38 10.70 15.74
N LEU A 82 -7.95 11.14 14.56
CA LEU A 82 -6.54 11.22 14.15
C LEU A 82 -6.15 12.69 14.06
N GLN A 83 -5.26 13.14 14.94
CA GLN A 83 -4.86 14.53 15.05
C GLN A 83 -3.34 14.66 14.98
N ASP A 84 -2.89 15.57 14.11
CA ASP A 84 -1.49 15.99 14.04
C ASP A 84 -1.12 16.78 15.31
N SER A 85 0.14 16.94 15.67
CA SER A 85 1.37 16.70 14.93
C SER A 85 2.39 15.97 15.82
N PRO A 86 3.56 15.55 15.28
CA PRO A 86 4.58 14.83 16.06
C PRO A 86 5.09 15.55 17.31
N LEU A 87 4.89 16.86 17.42
CA LEU A 87 5.39 17.70 18.52
C LEU A 87 4.29 18.43 19.31
N GLY A 88 3.02 18.10 19.05
CA GLY A 88 1.89 18.67 19.79
C GLY A 88 0.60 18.74 18.96
N ILE A 89 -0.53 18.92 19.64
CA ILE A 89 -1.85 19.04 19.01
C ILE A 89 -1.85 20.24 18.05
N ARG A 90 -2.18 19.99 16.79
CA ARG A 90 -2.09 20.96 15.70
C ARG A 90 -3.19 22.02 15.74
N PHE A 91 -4.41 21.62 16.07
CA PHE A 91 -5.61 22.46 16.14
C PHE A 91 -6.40 22.17 17.41
#